data_AF-A0A937E3G0-F1
#
_entry.id   AF-A0A937E3G0-F1
#
_cell.length_a   1.000
_cell.length_b   1.000
_cell.length_c   1.000
_cell.angle_alpha   90.00
_cell.angle_beta   90.00
_cell.angle_gamma   90.00
#
_symmetry.space_group_name_H-M   'P 1'
#
loop_
_entity.id
_entity.type
_entity.pdbx_description
1 polymer ?
#
loop_
_entity_poly.entity_id
_entity_poly.type
_entity_poly.pdbx_seq_one_letter_code
_entity_poly.pdbx_strand_id
1 'polypeptide(L)'
;MRRLIVSAVAVSALGLSALALPAVASPVAAVVVAQDPVTEEELEARAEAFEAVLEALVVEIETIRADTSLTEADRQARMQAAIDRKKPEIDGFVAMLSGFVRQQTLDEGGTAEDAEMAAGMIEDMFLEMLIPGLLSGELAAAMAAEGE
;
A
#
# COMPACT_ATOMS: atom_id res chain seq x y z
N MET A 1 -44.45 -46.62 -42.40
CA MET A 1 -43.08 -46.48 -42.95
C MET A 1 -42.09 -46.50 -41.80
N ARG A 2 -40.98 -47.24 -41.98
CA ARG A 2 -39.62 -47.09 -41.43
C ARG A 2 -39.48 -46.38 -40.06
N ARG A 3 -39.16 -47.14 -38.99
CA ARG A 3 -37.80 -47.41 -38.46
C ARG A 3 -37.12 -46.17 -37.86
N LEU A 4 -36.67 -46.25 -36.60
CA LEU A 4 -35.37 -45.74 -36.10
C LEU A 4 -35.13 -46.35 -34.70
N ILE A 5 -34.35 -47.45 -34.62
CA ILE A 5 -32.95 -47.54 -34.12
C ILE A 5 -32.91 -47.63 -32.57
N VAL A 6 -32.71 -48.79 -31.94
CA VAL A 6 -31.54 -49.71 -31.87
C VAL A 6 -30.53 -49.29 -30.79
N SER A 7 -30.29 -50.26 -29.89
CA SER A 7 -29.10 -50.52 -29.04
C SER A 7 -28.78 -49.53 -27.92
N ALA A 8 -28.79 -49.90 -26.62
CA ALA A 8 -28.12 -51.01 -25.94
C ALA A 8 -26.59 -51.01 -26.13
N VAL A 9 -25.85 -50.43 -25.18
CA VAL A 9 -24.60 -50.98 -24.65
C VAL A 9 -24.43 -50.43 -23.23
N ALA A 10 -24.45 -51.34 -22.26
CA ALA A 10 -23.96 -51.10 -20.91
C ALA A 10 -22.46 -51.36 -20.89
N VAL A 11 -21.67 -50.41 -20.40
CA VAL A 11 -20.29 -50.63 -19.95
C VAL A 11 -20.20 -50.06 -18.55
N SER A 12 -20.22 -50.95 -17.57
CA SER A 12 -19.71 -50.69 -16.23
C SER A 12 -18.23 -51.07 -16.23
N ALA A 13 -17.36 -50.08 -16.10
CA ALA A 13 -15.97 -50.27 -15.75
C ALA A 13 -15.75 -49.62 -14.38
N LEU A 14 -15.44 -50.48 -13.41
CA LEU A 14 -14.97 -50.13 -12.08
C LEU A 14 -13.63 -49.40 -12.14
N GLY A 15 -13.46 -48.44 -11.22
CA GLY A 15 -12.21 -48.27 -10.49
C GLY A 15 -11.24 -47.24 -11.04
N LEU A 16 -11.29 -46.03 -10.47
CA LEU A 16 -10.10 -45.26 -10.14
C LEU A 16 -10.48 -44.22 -9.08
N SER A 17 -9.91 -44.38 -7.88
CA SER A 17 -9.97 -43.41 -6.80
C SER A 17 -9.37 -42.09 -7.27
N ALA A 18 -10.22 -41.14 -7.66
CA ALA A 18 -9.84 -39.75 -7.84
C ALA A 18 -10.11 -39.02 -6.52
N LEU A 19 -9.05 -38.44 -5.97
CA LEU A 19 -9.10 -37.51 -4.85
C LEU A 19 -10.12 -36.40 -5.16
N ALA A 20 -11.21 -36.35 -4.41
CA ALA A 20 -12.15 -35.26 -4.45
C ALA A 20 -11.49 -34.01 -3.86
N LEU A 21 -10.95 -33.15 -4.72
CA LEU A 21 -10.74 -31.75 -4.39
C LEU A 21 -12.12 -31.12 -4.20
N PRO A 22 -12.46 -30.55 -3.02
CA PRO A 22 -13.53 -29.58 -2.98
C PRO A 22 -13.04 -28.33 -3.72
N ALA A 23 -13.50 -28.14 -4.95
CA ALA A 23 -13.47 -26.84 -5.60
C ALA A 23 -14.40 -25.91 -4.82
N VAL A 24 -13.90 -25.33 -3.74
CA VAL A 24 -14.44 -24.09 -3.18
C VAL A 24 -14.07 -22.99 -4.17
N ALA A 25 -14.91 -22.83 -5.19
CA ALA A 25 -15.10 -21.52 -5.80
C ALA A 25 -15.74 -20.65 -4.71
N SER A 26 -14.91 -20.10 -3.82
CA SER A 26 -15.34 -18.98 -3.01
C SER A 26 -15.74 -17.87 -3.97
N PRO A 27 -16.98 -17.37 -3.94
CA PRO A 27 -17.20 -16.05 -4.46
C PRO A 27 -16.31 -15.16 -3.58
N VAL A 28 -15.22 -14.64 -4.16
CA VAL A 28 -14.66 -13.39 -3.68
C VAL A 28 -15.75 -12.38 -3.99
N ALA A 29 -16.76 -12.33 -3.11
CA ALA A 29 -17.47 -11.11 -2.88
C ALA A 29 -16.34 -10.12 -2.63
N ALA A 30 -16.17 -9.18 -3.57
CA ALA A 30 -15.48 -7.95 -3.28
C ALA A 30 -16.24 -7.40 -2.06
N VAL A 31 -15.74 -7.70 -0.88
CA VAL A 31 -16.06 -6.97 0.32
C VAL A 31 -15.47 -5.61 0.02
N VAL A 32 -16.28 -4.76 -0.58
CA VAL A 32 -16.21 -3.33 -0.31
C VAL A 32 -16.42 -3.28 1.19
N VAL A 33 -15.31 -3.39 1.93
CA VAL A 33 -15.27 -2.92 3.30
C VAL A 33 -15.57 -1.45 3.09
N ALA A 34 -16.79 -1.04 3.38
CA ALA A 34 -17.04 0.35 3.68
C ALA A 34 -16.08 0.62 4.84
N GLN A 35 -14.91 1.16 4.52
CA GLN A 35 -14.03 1.65 5.57
C GLN A 35 -14.82 2.78 6.20
N ASP A 36 -15.04 2.68 7.51
CA ASP A 36 -15.53 3.80 8.29
C ASP A 36 -14.70 5.05 7.95
N PRO A 37 -15.32 6.23 7.91
CA PRO A 37 -14.57 7.45 7.64
C PRO A 37 -13.44 7.58 8.64
N VAL A 38 -12.24 7.90 8.14
CA VAL A 38 -11.06 8.08 8.97
C VAL A 38 -11.33 9.31 9.83
N THR A 39 -11.33 9.13 11.15
CA THR A 39 -11.51 10.26 12.07
C THR A 39 -10.21 11.05 12.21
N GLU A 40 -10.31 12.33 12.58
CA GLU A 40 -9.13 13.16 12.87
C GLU A 40 -8.24 12.52 13.95
N GLU A 41 -8.82 11.93 14.99
CA GLU A 41 -8.09 11.28 16.09
C GLU A 41 -7.33 10.03 15.61
N GLU A 42 -7.92 9.24 14.72
CA GLU A 42 -7.24 8.10 14.09
C GLU A 42 -6.12 8.54 13.15
N LEU A 43 -6.33 9.63 12.40
CA LEU A 43 -5.32 10.19 11.51
C LEU A 43 -4.14 10.72 12.33
N GLU A 44 -4.39 11.43 13.43
CA GLU A 44 -3.36 11.97 14.33
C GLU A 44 -2.55 10.83 14.96
N ALA A 45 -3.21 9.82 15.54
CA ALA A 45 -2.51 8.65 16.08
C ALA A 45 -1.68 7.91 15.03
N ARG A 46 -2.16 7.87 13.77
CA ARG A 46 -1.41 7.27 12.67
C ARG A 46 -0.24 8.15 12.23
N ALA A 47 -0.39 9.46 12.27
CA ALA A 47 0.66 10.42 11.96
C ALA A 47 1.80 10.31 12.97
N GLU A 48 1.52 10.26 14.27
CA GLU A 48 2.54 10.03 15.31
C GLU A 48 3.28 8.69 15.10
N ALA A 49 2.54 7.63 14.80
CA ALA A 49 3.14 6.33 14.53
C ALA A 49 4.00 6.33 13.24
N PHE A 50 3.59 7.11 12.24
CA PHE A 50 4.31 7.24 10.98
C PHE A 50 5.55 8.14 11.13
N GLU A 51 5.48 9.21 11.93
CA GLU A 51 6.61 10.05 12.31
C GLU A 51 7.71 9.21 12.97
N ALA A 52 7.37 8.36 13.94
CA ALA A 52 8.34 7.44 14.56
C ALA A 52 8.99 6.49 13.53
N VAL A 53 8.27 6.09 12.47
CA VAL A 53 8.83 5.30 11.37
C VAL A 53 9.80 6.14 10.53
N LEU A 54 9.47 7.40 10.25
CA LEU A 54 10.32 8.32 9.51
C LEU A 54 11.58 8.69 10.28
N GLU A 55 11.48 8.97 11.58
CA GLU A 55 12.64 9.25 12.44
C GLU A 55 13.62 8.08 12.42
N ALA A 56 13.12 6.86 12.60
CA ALA A 56 13.94 5.66 12.56
C ALA A 56 14.61 5.47 11.17
N LEU A 57 13.87 5.74 10.10
CA LEU A 57 14.39 5.67 8.74
C LEU A 57 15.47 6.73 8.48
N VAL A 58 15.27 7.96 8.95
CA VAL A 58 16.26 9.04 8.83
C VAL A 58 17.54 8.67 9.57
N VAL A 59 17.44 8.18 10.80
CA VAL A 59 18.62 7.73 11.57
C VAL A 59 19.36 6.61 10.83
N GLU A 60 18.64 5.65 10.25
CA GLU A 60 19.24 4.58 9.44
C GLU A 60 19.96 5.15 8.20
N ILE A 61 19.32 6.07 7.48
CA ILE A 61 19.88 6.71 6.28
C ILE A 61 21.12 7.54 6.62
N GLU A 62 21.10 8.35 7.68
CA GLU A 62 22.27 9.12 8.13
C GLU A 62 23.42 8.20 8.53
N THR A 63 23.12 7.08 9.19
CA THR A 63 24.12 6.07 9.55
C THR A 63 24.77 5.47 8.31
N ILE A 64 23.99 5.15 7.27
CA ILE A 64 24.51 4.66 5.99
C ILE A 64 25.32 5.76 5.29
N ARG A 65 24.84 7.00 5.29
CA ARG A 65 25.52 8.14 4.66
C ARG A 65 26.89 8.41 5.28
N ALA A 66 26.99 8.31 6.61
CA ALA A 66 28.22 8.52 7.36
C ALA A 66 29.20 7.33 7.28
N ASP A 67 28.78 6.17 6.74
CA ASP A 67 29.63 4.99 6.65
C ASP A 67 30.71 5.14 5.56
N THR A 68 31.92 5.50 6.00
CA THR A 68 33.10 5.68 5.16
C THR A 68 33.72 4.37 4.66
N SER A 69 33.30 3.21 5.19
CA SER A 69 33.76 1.90 4.72
C SER A 69 33.11 1.49 3.39
N LEU A 70 32.00 2.15 3.02
CA LEU A 70 31.24 1.89 1.82
C LEU A 70 31.68 2.77 0.65
N THR A 71 31.48 2.27 -0.58
CA THR A 71 31.54 3.12 -1.75
C THR A 71 30.29 4.01 -1.84
N GLU A 72 30.36 5.08 -2.63
CA GLU A 72 29.19 5.95 -2.84
C GLU A 72 28.01 5.18 -3.45
N ALA A 73 28.29 4.32 -4.43
CA ALA A 73 27.27 3.48 -5.06
C ALA A 73 26.63 2.51 -4.05
N ASP A 74 27.42 1.93 -3.15
CA ASP A 74 26.90 1.04 -2.11
C ASP A 74 26.07 1.80 -1.07
N ARG A 75 26.50 3.01 -0.67
CA ARG A 75 25.68 3.87 0.21
C ARG A 75 24.34 4.17 -0.43
N GLN A 76 24.33 4.60 -1.69
CA GLN A 76 23.10 4.95 -2.38
C GLN A 76 22.16 3.74 -2.53
N ALA A 77 22.70 2.57 -2.92
CA ALA A 77 21.92 1.34 -3.01
C ALA A 77 21.32 0.91 -1.66
N ARG A 78 22.08 1.06 -0.57
CA ARG A 78 21.60 0.73 0.78
C ARG A 78 20.57 1.71 1.30
N MET A 79 20.74 3.01 1.06
CA MET A 79 19.73 4.02 1.41
C MET A 79 18.43 3.75 0.66
N GLN A 80 18.49 3.46 -0.65
CA GLN A 80 17.29 3.10 -1.41
C GLN A 80 16.63 1.83 -0.86
N ALA A 81 17.42 0.80 -0.54
CA ALA A 81 16.88 -0.42 0.06
C ALA A 81 16.22 -0.17 1.44
N ALA A 82 16.73 0.78 2.22
CA ALA A 82 16.10 1.18 3.49
C ALA A 82 14.73 1.83 3.25
N ILE A 83 14.63 2.75 2.29
CA ILE A 83 13.37 3.39 1.87
C ILE A 83 12.39 2.35 1.34
N ASP A 84 12.83 1.45 0.45
CA ASP A 84 11.98 0.43 -0.14
C ASP A 84 11.37 -0.51 0.90
N ARG A 85 12.10 -0.81 1.99
CA ARG A 85 11.56 -1.59 3.12
C ARG A 85 10.45 -0.87 3.88
N LYS A 86 10.44 0.46 3.86
CA LYS A 86 9.41 1.31 4.50
C LYS A 86 8.32 1.77 3.56
N LYS A 87 8.44 1.45 2.27
CA LYS A 87 7.44 1.78 1.26
C LYS A 87 6.01 1.33 1.62
N PRO A 88 5.76 0.13 2.17
CA PRO A 88 4.41 -0.26 2.56
C PRO A 88 3.80 0.64 3.65
N GLU A 89 4.60 1.04 4.65
CA GLU A 89 4.17 1.97 5.69
C GLU A 89 3.92 3.38 5.14
N ILE A 90 4.78 3.87 4.23
CA ILE A 90 4.64 5.15 3.55
C ILE A 90 3.36 5.17 2.69
N ASP A 91 3.22 4.21 1.78
CA ASP A 91 2.06 4.10 0.90
C ASP A 91 0.76 3.95 1.71
N GLY A 92 0.82 3.23 2.85
CA GLY A 92 -0.32 3.07 3.75
C GLY A 92 -0.74 4.35 4.46
N PHE A 93 0.22 5.18 4.88
CA PHE A 93 -0.08 6.49 5.48
C PHE A 93 -0.62 7.46 4.43
N VAL A 94 -0.01 7.52 3.25
CA VAL A 94 -0.48 8.36 2.13
C VAL A 94 -1.89 7.99 1.71
N ALA A 95 -2.20 6.70 1.56
CA ALA A 95 -3.55 6.25 1.22
C ALA A 95 -4.60 6.68 2.27
N MET A 96 -4.23 6.65 3.56
CA MET A 96 -5.10 7.12 4.64
C MET A 96 -5.32 8.64 4.56
N LEU A 97 -4.24 9.41 4.40
CA LEU A 97 -4.29 10.87 4.28
C LEU A 97 -5.11 11.31 3.06
N SER A 98 -4.87 10.71 1.90
CA SER A 98 -5.65 10.96 0.69
C SER A 98 -7.12 10.58 0.87
N GLY A 99 -7.41 9.49 1.58
CA GLY A 99 -8.78 9.11 1.95
C GLY A 99 -9.47 10.17 2.83
N PHE A 100 -8.76 10.69 3.84
CA PHE A 100 -9.24 11.74 4.71
C PHE A 100 -9.53 13.04 3.94
N VAL A 101 -8.60 13.46 3.07
CA VAL A 101 -8.77 14.68 2.23
C VAL A 101 -9.97 14.56 1.29
N ARG A 102 -10.20 13.38 0.70
CA ARG A 102 -11.41 13.14 -0.10
C ARG A 102 -12.67 13.35 0.73
N GLN A 103 -12.71 12.79 1.93
CA GLN A 103 -13.86 12.88 2.82
C GLN A 103 -14.12 14.32 3.25
N GLN A 104 -13.09 15.03 3.70
CA GLN A 104 -13.18 16.44 4.07
C GLN A 104 -13.71 17.30 2.90
N THR A 105 -13.19 17.10 1.69
CA THR A 105 -13.63 17.85 0.51
C THR A 105 -15.11 17.63 0.21
N LEU A 106 -15.60 16.39 0.37
CA LEU A 106 -17.02 16.05 0.17
C LEU A 106 -17.89 16.64 1.29
N ASP A 107 -17.44 16.60 2.53
CA ASP A 107 -18.14 17.14 3.70
C ASP A 107 -18.28 18.67 3.64
N GLU A 108 -17.29 19.35 3.04
CA GLU A 108 -17.33 20.80 2.76
C GLU A 108 -18.24 21.17 1.59
N GLY A 109 -18.86 20.18 0.93
CA GLY A 109 -19.79 20.38 -0.18
C GLY A 109 -19.12 20.42 -1.56
N GLY A 110 -17.86 20.00 -1.65
CA GLY A 110 -17.15 19.80 -2.91
C GLY A 110 -17.73 18.64 -3.74
N THR A 111 -17.37 18.59 -5.02
CA THR A 111 -17.75 17.47 -5.89
C THR A 111 -16.79 16.29 -5.73
N ALA A 112 -17.19 15.12 -6.22
CA ALA A 112 -16.30 13.95 -6.25
C ALA A 112 -15.03 14.21 -7.09
N GLU A 113 -15.12 15.05 -8.13
CA GLU A 113 -13.96 15.45 -8.94
C GLU A 113 -13.00 16.33 -8.15
N ASP A 114 -13.53 17.28 -7.36
CA ASP A 114 -12.72 18.12 -6.46
C ASP A 114 -12.02 17.29 -5.40
N ALA A 115 -12.73 16.30 -4.82
CA ALA A 115 -12.19 15.40 -3.80
C ALA A 115 -11.03 14.54 -4.33
N GLU A 116 -11.17 13.96 -5.53
CA GLU A 116 -10.09 13.19 -6.16
C GLU A 116 -8.91 14.09 -6.54
N MET A 117 -9.18 15.31 -7.01
CA MET A 117 -8.12 16.27 -7.34
C MET A 117 -7.32 16.68 -6.10
N ALA A 118 -8.01 17.05 -5.02
CA ALA A 118 -7.39 17.45 -3.76
C ALA A 118 -6.54 16.31 -3.17
N ALA A 119 -7.08 15.09 -3.15
CA ALA A 119 -6.37 13.92 -2.65
C ALA A 119 -5.15 13.56 -3.51
N GLY A 120 -5.27 13.63 -4.84
CA GLY A 120 -4.15 13.41 -5.76
C GLY A 120 -3.03 14.43 -5.58
N MET A 121 -3.37 15.71 -5.40
CA MET A 121 -2.38 16.76 -5.14
C MET A 121 -1.59 16.51 -3.84
N ILE A 122 -2.25 16.03 -2.79
CA ILE A 122 -1.60 15.72 -1.51
C ILE A 122 -0.71 14.48 -1.64
N GLU A 123 -1.19 13.44 -2.31
CA GLU A 123 -0.41 12.23 -2.60
C GLU A 123 0.86 12.55 -3.38
N ASP A 124 0.73 13.30 -4.47
CA ASP A 124 1.86 13.72 -5.31
C ASP A 124 2.84 14.57 -4.51
N MET A 125 2.35 15.60 -3.82
CA MET A 125 3.20 16.48 -2.99
C MET A 125 3.98 15.68 -1.95
N PHE A 126 3.32 14.74 -1.27
CA PHE A 126 3.95 13.95 -0.22
C PHE A 126 5.04 13.03 -0.78
N LEU A 127 4.75 12.30 -1.86
CA LEU A 127 5.70 11.36 -2.46
C LEU A 127 6.86 12.06 -3.16
N GLU A 128 6.60 13.19 -3.82
CA GLU A 128 7.61 13.99 -4.51
C GLU A 128 8.59 14.68 -3.55
N MET A 129 8.16 15.01 -2.33
CA MET A 129 9.05 15.65 -1.34
C MET A 129 9.74 14.63 -0.44
N LEU A 130 9.05 13.58 0.00
CA LEU A 130 9.56 12.68 1.04
C LEU A 130 10.81 11.91 0.61
N ILE A 131 10.74 11.19 -0.52
CA ILE A 131 11.86 10.32 -0.95
C ILE A 131 13.08 11.16 -1.33
N PRO A 132 12.97 12.25 -2.13
CA PRO A 132 14.09 13.11 -2.40
C PRO A 132 14.65 13.78 -1.14
N GLY A 133 13.80 14.20 -0.19
CA GLY A 133 14.21 14.77 1.08
C GLY A 133 15.00 13.80 1.96
N LEU A 134 14.60 12.52 2.00
CA LEU A 134 15.33 11.45 2.68
C LEU A 134 16.72 11.25 2.07
N LEU A 135 16.78 11.17 0.73
CA LEU A 135 18.04 10.92 0.01
C LEU A 135 18.99 12.12 0.06
N SER A 136 18.48 13.35 -0.02
CA SER A 136 19.27 14.58 0.05
C SER A 136 19.75 14.92 1.47
N GLY A 137 19.09 14.37 2.50
CA GLY A 137 19.32 14.74 3.90
C GLY A 137 18.60 16.02 4.33
N GLU A 138 17.82 16.65 3.44
CA GLU A 138 17.00 17.82 3.77
C GLU A 138 15.95 17.49 4.84
N LEU A 139 15.34 16.30 4.76
CA LEU A 139 14.37 15.86 5.75
C LEU A 139 15.02 15.69 7.14
N ALA A 140 16.24 15.18 7.20
CA ALA A 140 16.97 15.04 8.45
C ALA A 140 17.29 16.41 9.08
N ALA A 141 17.63 17.41 8.25
CA ALA A 141 17.86 18.77 8.70
C ALA A 141 16.57 19.45 9.19
N ALA A 142 15.43 19.20 8.52
CA ALA A 142 14.13 19.72 8.94
C ALA A 142 13.71 19.15 10.30
N MET A 143 13.77 17.82 10.47
CA MET A 143 13.39 17.19 11.74
C MET A 143 14.33 17.57 12.90
N ALA A 144 15.62 17.78 12.62
CA ALA A 144 16.55 18.28 13.63
C ALA A 144 16.20 19.70 14.10
N ALA A 145 15.64 20.55 13.22
CA ALA A 145 15.25 21.91 13.56
C ALA A 145 13.91 22.00 14.32
N GLU A 146 13.04 20.99 14.20
CA GLU A 146 11.78 20.92 14.97
C GLU A 146 11.98 20.42 16.41
N GLY A 147 13.14 19.83 16.72
CA GLY A 147 13.51 19.35 18.05
C GLY A 147 14.27 20.35 18.94
N GLU A 148 14.57 21.57 18.47
CA GLU A 148 15.22 22.66 19.24
C GLU A 148 14.22 23.65 19.86
#